data_AF-A0AB34HYF5-F1
#
_entry.id   AF-A0AB34HYF5-F1
#
_cell.length_a   1.000
_cell.length_b   1.000
_cell.length_c   1.000
_cell.angle_alpha   90.00
_cell.angle_beta   90.00
_cell.angle_gamma   90.00
#
_symmetry.space_group_name_H-M   'P 1'
#
loop_
_entity.id
_entity.type
_entity.pdbx_description
1 polymer ?
#
loop_
_entity_poly.entity_id
_entity_poly.type
_entity_poly.pdbx_seq_one_letter_code
_entity_poly.pdbx_strand_id
1 'polypeptide(L)' 'MCPRRQVSLDSRVRETINRSMAEPSPHIFDDAQLQIYTLMHRDSYPRFMNSALYKDLLRSLSEKAVEA' A
#
# COMPACT_ATOMS: atom_id res chain seq x y z
N MET A 1 16.02 16.55 -6.49
CA MET A 1 15.95 15.89 -5.17
C MET A 1 14.60 15.19 -5.05
N CYS A 2 14.51 13.91 -5.44
CA CYS A 2 13.27 13.14 -5.27
C CYS A 2 13.16 12.76 -3.78
N PRO A 3 12.07 13.08 -3.06
CA PRO A 3 11.93 12.65 -1.68
C PRO A 3 11.83 11.13 -1.67
N ARG A 4 12.78 10.47 -0.97
CA ARG A 4 12.83 9.00 -0.85
C ARG A 4 11.48 8.51 -0.29
N ARG A 5 10.62 7.95 -1.15
CA ARG A 5 9.40 7.21 -0.82
C ARG A 5 8.41 7.93 0.13
N GLN A 6 8.10 9.20 -0.13
CA GLN A 6 6.93 9.82 0.52
C GLN A 6 5.64 9.21 -0.03
N VAL A 7 4.70 8.94 0.88
CA VAL A 7 3.35 8.46 0.56
C VAL A 7 2.34 9.58 0.74
N SER A 8 1.25 9.52 -0.02
CA SER A 8 0.18 10.52 0.04
C SER A 8 -0.61 10.37 1.33
N LEU A 9 -0.43 11.29 2.27
CA LEU A 9 -1.16 11.34 3.54
C LEU A 9 -1.95 12.62 3.63
N ASP A 10 -3.12 12.56 4.27
CA ASP A 10 -3.85 13.77 4.63
C ASP A 10 -3.10 14.56 5.72
N SER A 11 -3.31 15.87 5.70
CA SER A 11 -2.56 16.82 6.54
C SER A 11 -2.74 16.53 8.03
N ARG A 12 -3.94 16.06 8.42
CA ARG A 12 -4.29 15.78 9.81
C ARG A 12 -3.55 14.56 10.34
N VAL A 13 -3.50 13.45 9.59
CA VAL A 13 -2.75 12.25 9.97
C VAL A 13 -1.25 12.57 10.04
N ARG A 14 -0.73 13.37 9.12
CA ARG A 14 0.68 13.81 9.14
C ARG A 14 1.02 14.63 10.39
N GLU A 15 0.16 15.57 10.78
CA GLU A 15 0.34 16.35 12.01
C GLU A 15 0.28 15.48 13.27
N THR A 16 -0.65 14.52 13.34
CA THR A 16 -0.74 13.58 14.45
C THR A 16 0.55 12.78 14.59
N ILE A 17 1.07 12.22 13.49
CA ILE A 17 2.36 11.52 13.48
C ILE A 17 3.47 12.43 13.99
N ASN A 18 3.59 13.65 13.45
CA ASN A 18 4.65 14.58 13.83
C ASN A 18 4.61 14.95 15.32
N ARG A 19 3.43 15.03 15.95
CA ARG A 19 3.31 15.23 17.41
C ARG A 19 3.72 13.98 18.18
N SER A 20 3.32 12.81 17.73
CA SER A 20 3.65 11.53 18.37
C SER A 20 5.11 11.11 18.19
N MET A 21 5.88 11.79 17.33
CA MET A 21 7.33 11.57 17.20
C MET A 21 8.11 11.94 18.46
N ALA A 22 7.55 12.79 19.33
CA ALA A 22 8.18 13.13 20.62
C ALA A 22 8.21 11.93 21.59
N GLU A 23 7.22 11.04 21.50
CA GLU A 23 7.13 9.80 22.28
C GLU A 23 6.61 8.66 21.37
N PRO A 24 7.52 7.99 20.65
CA PRO A 24 7.12 7.02 19.64
C PRO A 24 6.50 5.78 20.28
N SER A 25 5.30 5.46 19.81
CA SER A 25 4.58 4.21 20.09
C SER A 25 4.63 3.31 18.84
N PRO A 26 4.52 1.97 18.98
CA PRO A 26 4.33 1.08 17.83
C PRO A 26 3.13 1.45 16.95
N HIS A 27 2.15 2.16 17.52
CA HIS A 27 0.88 2.51 16.88
C HIS A 27 0.87 3.87 16.18
N ILE A 28 1.99 4.62 16.17
CA ILE A 28 2.00 5.99 15.63
C ILE A 28 1.63 6.07 14.16
N PHE A 29 1.78 4.98 13.40
CA PHE A 29 1.51 4.94 11.97
C PHE A 29 0.22 4.21 11.61
N ASP A 30 -0.57 3.72 12.57
CA ASP A 30 -1.76 2.88 12.31
C ASP A 30 -2.77 3.61 11.40
N ASP A 31 -3.04 4.88 11.70
CA ASP A 31 -3.94 5.72 10.89
C ASP A 31 -3.40 5.97 9.47
N ALA A 32 -2.09 6.23 9.35
CA ALA A 32 -1.45 6.42 8.05
C ALA A 32 -1.45 5.13 7.23
N GLN A 33 -1.20 3.98 7.86
CA GLN A 33 -1.25 2.69 7.21
C GLN A 33 -2.65 2.39 6.69
N LEU A 34 -3.70 2.65 7.50
CA LEU A 34 -5.08 2.47 7.08
C LEU A 34 -5.45 3.39 5.92
N GLN A 35 -5.00 4.64 5.94
CA GLN A 35 -5.22 5.58 4.84
C GLN A 35 -4.59 5.07 3.53
N ILE A 36 -3.30 4.70 3.57
CA ILE A 36 -2.60 4.21 2.38
C ILE A 36 -3.21 2.90 1.88
N TYR A 37 -3.58 2.00 2.78
CA TYR A 37 -4.29 0.78 2.44
C TYR A 37 -5.59 1.08 1.69
N THR A 38 -6.40 2.00 2.22
CA THR A 38 -7.67 2.40 1.61
C THR A 38 -7.44 3.04 0.24
N LEU A 39 -6.42 3.90 0.12
CA LEU A 39 -6.05 4.54 -1.14
C LEU A 39 -5.63 3.50 -2.18
N MET A 40 -4.75 2.57 -1.81
CA MET A 40 -4.33 1.48 -2.69
C MET A 40 -5.53 0.62 -3.10
N HIS A 41 -6.39 0.24 -2.14
CA HIS A 41 -7.55 -0.60 -2.39
C HIS A 41 -8.54 0.03 -3.38
N ARG A 42 -8.76 1.34 -3.30
CA ARG A 42 -9.71 2.05 -4.18
C ARG A 42 -9.15 2.32 -5.58
N ASP A 43 -7.84 2.44 -5.72
CA ASP A 43 -7.23 2.98 -6.92
C ASP A 43 -6.22 2.03 -7.58
N SER A 44 -5.14 1.69 -6.87
CA SER A 44 -4.07 0.85 -7.44
C SER A 44 -4.45 -0.63 -7.55
N TYR A 45 -5.23 -1.15 -6.58
CA TYR A 45 -5.64 -2.54 -6.50
C TYR A 45 -6.55 -2.99 -7.67
N PRO A 46 -7.67 -2.30 -7.99
CA PRO A 46 -8.50 -2.70 -9.14
C PRO A 46 -7.73 -2.59 -10.46
N ARG A 47 -6.78 -1.66 -10.58
CA ARG A 47 -5.90 -1.54 -11.74
C ARG A 47 -4.91 -2.70 -11.83
N PHE A 48 -4.32 -3.10 -10.70
CA PHE A 48 -3.46 -4.27 -10.62
C PHE A 48 -4.19 -5.55 -11.03
N MET A 49 -5.38 -5.81 -10.50
CA MET A 49 -6.20 -6.99 -10.84
C MET A 49 -6.54 -7.07 -12.33
N ASN A 50 -6.70 -5.93 -13.01
CA ASN A 50 -6.98 -5.88 -14.44
C ASN A 50 -5.73 -5.87 -15.34
N SER A 51 -4.55 -5.67 -14.74
CA SER A 51 -3.28 -5.55 -15.48
C SER A 51 -2.82 -6.87 -16.09
N ALA A 52 -1.97 -6.77 -17.12
CA ALA A 52 -1.31 -7.94 -17.71
C ALA A 52 -0.47 -8.69 -16.67
N LEU A 53 0.21 -7.97 -15.76
CA LEU A 53 1.05 -8.57 -14.71
C LEU A 53 0.28 -9.59 -13.86
N TYR A 54 -0.92 -9.23 -13.41
CA TYR A 54 -1.75 -10.13 -12.60
C TYR A 54 -2.30 -11.31 -13.42
N LYS A 55 -2.72 -11.05 -14.67
CA LYS A 55 -3.22 -12.09 -15.58
C LYS A 55 -2.14 -13.09 -15.98
N ASP A 56 -0.93 -12.62 -16.22
CA ASP A 56 0.23 -13.44 -16.54
C ASP A 56 0.66 -14.27 -15.32
N LEU A 57 0.62 -13.68 -14.12
CA LEU A 57 0.82 -14.41 -12.88
C LEU A 57 -0.20 -15.53 -12.71
N LEU A 58 -1.49 -15.24 -12.90
CA LEU A 58 -2.56 -16.25 -12.83
C LEU A 58 -2.36 -17.39 -13.83
N ARG A 59 -1.98 -17.07 -15.07
CA ARG A 59 -1.67 -18.07 -16.09
C ARG A 59 -0.51 -18.97 -15.66
N SER A 60 0.59 -18.38 -15.18
CA SER A 60 1.75 -19.14 -14.70
C SER A 60 1.44 -20.05 -13.50
N LEU A 61 0.53 -19.61 -12.62
CA LEU A 61 0.08 -20.40 -11.47
C LEU A 61 -0.82 -21.56 -11.92
N SER A 62 -1.68 -21.32 -12.90
CA SER A 62 -2.53 -22.37 -13.48
C SER A 62 -1.71 -23.43 -14.22
N GLU A 63 -0.66 -23.02 -14.94
CA GLU A 63 0.25 -23.95 -15.64
C GLU A 63 1.01 -24.82 -14.63
N LYS A 64 1.56 -24.21 -13.57
CA LYS A 64 2.23 -24.94 -12.48
C LYS A 64 1.33 -25.94 -11.74
N ALA A 65 0.02 -25.69 -11.69
CA ALA A 65 -0.93 -26.58 -11.04
C ALA A 65 -1.29 -27.81 -11.90
N VAL A 66 -1.02 -27.76 -13.21
CA VAL A 66 -1.28 -28.88 -14.15
C VAL A 66 -0.08 -29.82 -14.24
N GLU A 67 1.11 -29.36 -13.86
CA GLU A 67 2.37 -30.12 -13.89
C GLU A 67 2.77 -30.71 -12.53
N ALA A 68 1.93 -30.55 -11.49
CA ALA A 68 2.08 -31.17 -10.17
C ALA A 68 1.05 -32.29 -9.97
#